data_AF-A0A3D4GZB1-F1
#
_entry.id   AF-A0A3D4GZB1-F1
#
_cell.length_a   1.000
_cell.length_b   1.000
_cell.length_c   1.000
_cell.angle_alpha   90.00
_cell.angle_beta   90.00
_cell.angle_gamma   90.00
#
_symmetry.space_group_name_H-M   'P 1'
#
loop_
_entity.id
_entity.type
_entity.pdbx_description
1 polymer ?
#
loop_
_entity_poly.entity_id
_entity_poly.type
_entity_poly.pdbx_seq_one_letter_code
_entity_poly.pdbx_strand_id
1 'polypeptide(L)'
;MEHEKSPHSEGEHNTIRSCDIHHTGDGGIRLSGGNRKTLEKCHHLATNYHIHHMGSWTRCNQSAVWISGVGIVVSHNEIHDAINLSGNEHSIEYNHIHHVCEETGDVGAFYMGRDWTERGNKIRHNFFHDTQGFGLGSNAVYLDDCASGSIVYGNVFYRCTRATFIGGGRNHRIENNIFVRCEPAIQIDGRGLDPKPVWQEMVHETMRRSLEAVDHHQPPYSTSYPDLKELDTFYANGVGVPPEGNLITRNICVGGQWLVTRWHAHPSMVAVQNNFIDQDPGFFDEAGRDFRLPEDSPVNEIGFKPIPFEKIGLFQDDYRQNINAPQTN
;
A
#
# COMPACT_ATOMS: atom_id res chain seq x y z
N MET A 1 -7.57 -13.54 15.23
CA MET A 1 -7.65 -13.21 16.66
C MET A 1 -8.34 -11.86 16.75
N GLU A 2 -9.64 -11.86 17.03
CA GLU A 2 -10.36 -10.63 17.40
C GLU A 2 -9.83 -10.20 18.77
N HIS A 3 -9.12 -9.07 18.80
CA HIS A 3 -8.92 -8.38 20.06
C HIS A 3 -10.23 -7.69 20.41
N GLU A 4 -10.92 -8.20 21.43
CA GLU A 4 -11.98 -7.49 22.14
C GLU A 4 -11.52 -6.06 22.42
N LYS A 5 -12.33 -5.09 21.98
CA LYS A 5 -12.11 -3.68 22.25
C LYS A 5 -12.14 -3.44 23.75
N SER A 6 -10.98 -3.13 24.32
CA SER A 6 -10.87 -2.55 25.65
C SER A 6 -11.67 -1.23 25.69
N PRO A 7 -12.47 -0.97 26.74
CA PRO A 7 -13.31 0.23 26.89
C PRO A 7 -12.51 1.51 27.25
N HIS A 8 -11.20 1.51 27.03
CA HIS A 8 -10.34 2.67 27.25
C HIS A 8 -10.27 3.51 25.97
N SER A 9 -10.43 4.83 26.09
CA SER A 9 -10.14 5.76 25.00
C SER A 9 -8.71 5.55 24.51
N GLU A 10 -8.54 5.19 23.24
CA GLU A 10 -7.22 5.19 22.61
C GLU A 10 -6.63 6.61 22.64
N GLY A 11 -5.31 6.74 22.65
CA GLY A 11 -4.66 8.05 22.68
C GLY A 11 -4.85 8.84 21.37
N GLU A 12 -4.54 10.13 21.40
CA GLU A 12 -4.48 10.99 20.22
C GLU A 12 -3.12 11.71 20.17
N HIS A 13 -2.68 12.09 18.98
CA HIS A 13 -1.46 12.89 18.75
C HIS A 13 -0.15 12.30 19.29
N ASN A 14 -0.06 10.96 19.40
CA ASN A 14 1.17 10.28 19.78
C ASN A 14 2.18 10.28 18.63
N THR A 15 3.47 10.48 18.96
CA THR A 15 4.55 10.46 17.97
C THR A 15 5.67 9.51 18.39
N ILE A 16 6.07 8.62 17.49
CA ILE A 16 7.33 7.89 17.53
C ILE A 16 8.26 8.55 16.53
N ARG A 17 9.41 9.06 17.01
CA ARG A 17 10.33 9.84 16.19
C ARG A 17 11.78 9.48 16.44
N SER A 18 12.56 9.37 15.36
CA SER A 18 14.03 9.31 15.42
C SER A 18 14.57 8.17 16.29
N CYS A 19 13.94 7.01 16.21
CA CYS A 19 14.35 5.79 16.92
C CYS A 19 15.09 4.83 15.99
N ASP A 20 15.99 4.03 16.55
CA ASP A 20 16.51 2.83 15.89
C ASP A 20 15.93 1.60 16.62
N ILE A 21 15.19 0.76 15.90
CA ILE A 21 14.48 -0.40 16.44
C ILE A 21 15.04 -1.64 15.75
N HIS A 22 15.65 -2.54 16.51
CA HIS A 22 16.28 -3.70 15.90
C HIS A 22 16.37 -4.91 16.83
N HIS A 23 16.56 -6.09 16.25
CA HIS A 23 16.74 -7.35 16.97
C HIS A 23 15.53 -7.67 17.88
N THR A 24 14.32 -7.41 17.37
CA THR A 24 13.07 -7.74 18.05
C THR A 24 12.73 -9.22 17.88
N GLY A 25 12.07 -9.81 18.88
CA GLY A 25 11.58 -11.19 18.81
C GLY A 25 10.49 -11.37 17.75
N ASP A 26 9.55 -10.42 17.68
CA ASP A 26 8.42 -10.41 16.75
C ASP A 26 8.44 -9.10 15.93
N GLY A 27 7.27 -8.43 15.79
CA GLY A 27 7.11 -7.10 15.21
C GLY A 27 7.73 -5.94 16.01
N GLY A 28 7.35 -4.72 15.65
CA GLY A 28 8.04 -3.49 16.07
C GLY A 28 7.08 -2.43 16.58
N ILE A 29 6.75 -1.48 15.72
CA ILE A 29 5.84 -0.39 16.05
C ILE A 29 4.39 -0.86 15.89
N ARG A 30 3.57 -0.65 16.92
CA ARG A 30 2.11 -0.83 16.85
C ARG A 30 1.42 0.47 17.24
N LEU A 31 0.62 1.04 16.33
CA LEU A 31 -0.16 2.25 16.57
C LEU A 31 -1.65 1.98 16.30
N SER A 32 -2.51 2.33 17.26
CA SER A 32 -3.96 2.35 17.04
C SER A 32 -4.57 3.62 17.59
N GLY A 33 -5.59 4.12 16.90
CA GLY A 33 -6.30 5.32 17.32
C GLY A 33 -7.36 5.78 16.32
N GLY A 34 -8.31 6.55 16.83
CA GLY A 34 -9.35 7.20 16.04
C GLY A 34 -10.63 6.36 16.00
N ASN A 35 -11.66 6.88 15.34
CA ASN A 35 -12.97 6.26 15.33
C ASN A 35 -13.46 6.06 13.89
N ARG A 36 -13.42 4.80 13.42
CA ARG A 36 -13.87 4.46 12.07
C ARG A 36 -15.33 4.82 11.81
N LYS A 37 -16.24 4.68 12.79
CA LYS A 37 -17.67 4.99 12.58
C LYS A 37 -17.91 6.48 12.28
N THR A 38 -17.10 7.36 12.87
CA THR A 38 -17.21 8.82 12.69
C THR A 38 -16.13 9.39 11.76
N LEU A 39 -15.19 8.56 11.29
CA LEU A 39 -13.96 8.95 10.59
C LEU A 39 -13.11 9.99 11.36
N GLU A 40 -13.19 9.98 12.68
CA GLU A 40 -12.38 10.86 13.54
C GLU A 40 -10.94 10.36 13.62
N LYS A 41 -9.98 11.25 13.32
CA LYS A 41 -8.55 10.93 13.20
C LYS A 41 -7.85 10.99 14.55
N CYS A 42 -6.95 10.05 14.82
CA CYS A 42 -6.09 10.12 16.00
C CYS A 42 -4.82 10.94 15.82
N HIS A 43 -4.44 11.28 14.58
CA HIS A 43 -3.24 12.06 14.27
C HIS A 43 -1.94 11.49 14.84
N HIS A 44 -1.81 10.16 14.93
CA HIS A 44 -0.54 9.54 15.31
C HIS A 44 0.49 9.65 14.19
N LEU A 45 1.75 9.75 14.57
CA LEU A 45 2.88 9.89 13.66
C LEU A 45 4.00 8.90 14.01
N ALA A 46 4.45 8.12 13.03
CA ALA A 46 5.68 7.33 13.12
C ALA A 46 6.66 7.85 12.06
N THR A 47 7.75 8.50 12.50
CA THR A 47 8.64 9.20 11.57
C THR A 47 10.12 9.12 11.92
N ASN A 48 10.99 9.25 10.92
CA ASN A 48 12.44 9.27 11.06
C ASN A 48 13.05 8.06 11.78
N TYR A 49 12.36 6.92 11.82
CA TYR A 49 12.89 5.72 12.46
C TYR A 49 13.58 4.81 11.45
N HIS A 50 14.59 4.07 11.94
CA HIS A 50 15.20 2.95 11.22
C HIS A 50 14.80 1.66 11.92
N ILE A 51 14.17 0.74 11.18
CA ILE A 51 13.77 -0.55 11.72
C ILE A 51 14.32 -1.71 10.88
N HIS A 52 15.02 -2.64 11.52
CA HIS A 52 15.70 -3.75 10.86
C HIS A 52 15.91 -4.96 11.77
N HIS A 53 16.17 -6.14 11.17
CA HIS A 53 16.48 -7.38 11.91
C HIS A 53 15.39 -7.75 12.93
N MET A 54 14.19 -8.01 12.42
CA MET A 54 13.02 -8.33 13.24
C MET A 54 12.66 -9.82 13.16
N GLY A 55 11.63 -10.25 13.90
CA GLY A 55 11.11 -11.61 13.80
C GLY A 55 12.10 -12.70 14.24
N SER A 56 13.00 -12.40 15.19
CA SER A 56 14.02 -13.36 15.64
C SER A 56 13.42 -14.63 16.27
N TRP A 57 12.19 -14.57 16.78
CA TRP A 57 11.44 -15.69 17.36
C TRP A 57 10.34 -16.17 16.42
N THR A 58 9.51 -15.25 15.93
CA THR A 58 8.43 -15.55 14.97
C THR A 58 8.77 -15.02 13.59
N ARG A 59 9.07 -15.91 12.66
CA ARG A 59 9.52 -15.57 11.30
C ARG A 59 8.42 -15.21 10.32
N CYS A 60 7.17 -15.59 10.61
CA CYS A 60 6.04 -15.41 9.70
C CYS A 60 4.96 -14.53 10.33
N ASN A 61 4.29 -13.72 9.50
CA ASN A 61 3.20 -12.81 9.90
C ASN A 61 3.59 -11.78 10.96
N GLN A 62 4.84 -11.31 10.93
CA GLN A 62 5.28 -10.15 11.69
C GLN A 62 5.48 -8.97 10.74
N SER A 63 5.28 -7.76 11.23
CA SER A 63 5.45 -6.53 10.46
C SER A 63 6.28 -5.54 11.28
N ALA A 64 7.11 -4.76 10.59
CA ALA A 64 7.83 -3.64 11.19
C ALA A 64 6.86 -2.67 11.86
N VAL A 65 5.80 -2.33 11.13
CA VAL A 65 4.78 -1.41 11.60
C VAL A 65 3.40 -2.00 11.37
N TRP A 66 2.60 -2.03 12.44
CA TRP A 66 1.18 -2.32 12.36
C TRP A 66 0.39 -1.08 12.77
N ILE A 67 -0.46 -0.59 11.87
CA ILE A 67 -1.33 0.55 12.14
C ILE A 67 -2.80 0.16 12.01
N SER A 68 -3.64 0.64 12.92
CA SER A 68 -5.09 0.47 12.85
C SER A 68 -5.86 1.71 13.25
N GLY A 69 -6.94 2.04 12.54
CA GLY A 69 -7.89 3.06 12.97
C GLY A 69 -8.11 4.16 11.94
N VAL A 70 -7.89 5.42 12.28
CA VAL A 70 -8.08 6.54 11.34
C VAL A 70 -6.98 7.60 11.46
N GLY A 71 -6.37 7.99 10.34
CA GLY A 71 -5.54 9.19 10.26
C GLY A 71 -4.12 9.08 10.83
N ILE A 72 -3.56 7.88 10.88
CA ILE A 72 -2.14 7.64 11.25
C ILE A 72 -1.24 7.94 10.06
N VAL A 73 -0.11 8.61 10.30
CA VAL A 73 0.93 8.91 9.31
C VAL A 73 2.20 8.12 9.63
N VAL A 74 2.74 7.41 8.63
CA VAL A 74 4.04 6.73 8.68
C VAL A 74 4.92 7.37 7.61
N SER A 75 5.92 8.16 8.02
CA SER A 75 6.68 8.95 7.06
C SER A 75 8.17 9.11 7.33
N HIS A 76 8.97 9.24 6.26
CA HIS A 76 10.41 9.48 6.35
C HIS A 76 11.18 8.42 7.14
N ASN A 77 10.87 7.14 6.90
CA ASN A 77 11.49 6.04 7.63
C ASN A 77 12.39 5.18 6.71
N GLU A 78 13.30 4.46 7.34
CA GLU A 78 14.11 3.40 6.74
C GLU A 78 13.61 2.06 7.27
N ILE A 79 13.07 1.20 6.40
CA ILE A 79 12.31 0.01 6.81
C ILE A 79 12.79 -1.23 6.05
N HIS A 80 13.31 -2.20 6.79
CA HIS A 80 13.79 -3.48 6.24
C HIS A 80 12.77 -4.61 6.46
N ASP A 81 11.49 -4.27 6.63
CA ASP A 81 10.38 -5.20 6.82
C ASP A 81 9.04 -4.56 6.38
N ALA A 82 7.91 -5.25 6.59
CA ALA A 82 6.60 -4.86 6.09
C ALA A 82 5.83 -3.85 6.96
N ILE A 83 4.96 -3.06 6.32
CA ILE A 83 3.90 -2.27 6.95
C ILE A 83 2.57 -2.99 6.76
N ASN A 84 1.82 -3.17 7.85
CA ASN A 84 0.46 -3.72 7.83
C ASN A 84 -0.53 -2.65 8.31
N LEU A 85 -1.58 -2.43 7.51
CA LEU A 85 -2.56 -1.38 7.71
C LEU A 85 -3.97 -1.96 7.79
N SER A 86 -4.74 -1.48 8.76
CA SER A 86 -6.20 -1.56 8.75
C SER A 86 -6.80 -0.18 9.05
N GLY A 87 -7.86 0.21 8.35
CA GLY A 87 -8.60 1.43 8.65
C GLY A 87 -8.56 2.50 7.58
N ASN A 88 -8.76 3.75 7.97
CA ASN A 88 -9.17 4.84 7.08
C ASN A 88 -8.19 6.01 7.09
N GLU A 89 -8.00 6.63 5.92
CA GLU A 89 -7.30 7.91 5.78
C GLU A 89 -5.88 7.97 6.37
N HIS A 90 -5.18 6.85 6.37
CA HIS A 90 -3.77 6.78 6.72
C HIS A 90 -2.89 7.33 5.58
N SER A 91 -1.69 7.82 5.93
CA SER A 91 -0.68 8.23 4.94
C SER A 91 0.63 7.49 5.18
N ILE A 92 1.09 6.78 4.17
CA ILE A 92 2.39 6.12 4.11
C ILE A 92 3.22 6.89 3.09
N GLU A 93 4.15 7.72 3.56
CA GLU A 93 4.80 8.69 2.68
C GLU A 93 6.29 8.94 2.92
N TYR A 94 7.07 9.14 1.86
CA TYR A 94 8.51 9.41 1.97
C TYR A 94 9.32 8.31 2.68
N ASN A 95 8.83 7.08 2.73
CA ASN A 95 9.57 5.96 3.32
C ASN A 95 10.48 5.30 2.29
N HIS A 96 11.63 4.84 2.75
CA HIS A 96 12.55 3.97 2.03
C HIS A 96 12.37 2.54 2.58
N ILE A 97 11.84 1.64 1.74
CA ILE A 97 11.39 0.31 2.13
C ILE A 97 12.08 -0.72 1.25
N HIS A 98 12.90 -1.60 1.82
CA HIS A 98 13.73 -2.47 1.00
C HIS A 98 14.18 -3.76 1.68
N HIS A 99 14.65 -4.74 0.89
CA HIS A 99 15.13 -6.03 1.42
C HIS A 99 14.08 -6.70 2.33
N VAL A 100 12.86 -6.75 1.80
CA VAL A 100 11.66 -7.23 2.48
C VAL A 100 11.16 -8.51 1.83
N CYS A 101 10.38 -9.29 2.58
CA CYS A 101 9.77 -10.54 2.12
C CYS A 101 10.79 -11.64 1.75
N GLU A 102 11.90 -11.74 2.47
CA GLU A 102 13.02 -12.63 2.09
C GLU A 102 12.77 -14.12 2.38
N GLU A 103 11.92 -14.43 3.36
CA GLU A 103 11.78 -15.81 3.85
C GLU A 103 10.46 -16.50 3.45
N THR A 104 9.42 -15.76 3.06
CA THR A 104 8.07 -16.30 2.86
C THR A 104 7.42 -15.84 1.56
N GLY A 105 6.31 -16.49 1.20
CA GLY A 105 5.47 -16.13 0.05
C GLY A 105 4.08 -15.65 0.46
N ASP A 106 3.37 -15.04 -0.48
CA ASP A 106 2.06 -14.41 -0.23
C ASP A 106 2.16 -13.29 0.83
N VAL A 107 3.06 -12.37 0.55
CA VAL A 107 3.48 -11.30 1.47
C VAL A 107 3.62 -9.98 0.71
N GLY A 108 3.74 -8.88 1.44
CA GLY A 108 4.12 -7.62 0.84
C GLY A 108 4.85 -6.66 1.77
N ALA A 109 5.60 -5.74 1.17
CA ALA A 109 6.29 -4.66 1.88
C ALA A 109 5.29 -3.68 2.51
N PHE A 110 4.11 -3.57 1.89
CA PHE A 110 2.92 -2.94 2.41
C PHE A 110 1.74 -3.89 2.20
N TYR A 111 0.89 -4.04 3.21
CA TYR A 111 -0.31 -4.88 3.18
C TYR A 111 -1.52 -4.17 3.76
N MET A 112 -2.66 -4.29 3.07
CA MET A 112 -4.00 -4.08 3.62
C MET A 112 -4.99 -4.98 2.89
N GLY A 113 -6.11 -5.36 3.52
CA GLY A 113 -7.06 -6.28 2.90
C GLY A 113 -8.37 -6.47 3.65
N ARG A 114 -9.33 -7.09 2.95
CA ARG A 114 -10.53 -7.71 3.53
C ARG A 114 -11.55 -6.77 4.21
N ASP A 115 -11.64 -5.53 3.76
CA ASP A 115 -12.70 -4.59 4.17
C ASP A 115 -12.97 -3.55 3.05
N TRP A 116 -14.22 -3.47 2.57
CA TRP A 116 -14.63 -2.50 1.53
C TRP A 116 -14.52 -1.05 1.99
N THR A 117 -14.55 -0.82 3.29
CA THR A 117 -14.78 0.48 3.92
C THR A 117 -13.50 1.13 4.45
N GLU A 118 -12.36 0.44 4.36
CA GLU A 118 -11.03 0.94 4.75
C GLU A 118 -10.41 1.80 3.63
N ARG A 119 -10.97 2.99 3.46
CA ARG A 119 -10.76 3.87 2.29
C ARG A 119 -9.99 5.14 2.61
N GLY A 120 -9.53 5.80 1.55
CA GLY A 120 -8.83 7.09 1.66
C GLY A 120 -7.36 6.97 2.07
N ASN A 121 -6.85 5.75 2.18
CA ASN A 121 -5.45 5.48 2.48
C ASN A 121 -4.55 5.88 1.31
N LYS A 122 -3.44 6.56 1.62
CA LYS A 122 -2.48 7.07 0.62
C LYS A 122 -1.13 6.42 0.83
N ILE A 123 -0.62 5.79 -0.22
CA ILE A 123 0.74 5.27 -0.31
C ILE A 123 1.43 6.15 -1.34
N ARG A 124 2.24 7.12 -0.91
CA ARG A 124 2.80 8.12 -1.82
C ARG A 124 4.25 8.49 -1.59
N HIS A 125 4.99 8.75 -2.66
CA HIS A 125 6.37 9.23 -2.56
C HIS A 125 7.28 8.32 -1.74
N ASN A 126 7.04 7.01 -1.76
CA ASN A 126 7.94 6.03 -1.14
C ASN A 126 8.89 5.45 -2.20
N PHE A 127 10.03 4.93 -1.74
CA PHE A 127 10.93 4.14 -2.56
C PHE A 127 10.94 2.69 -2.07
N PHE A 128 10.35 1.81 -2.87
CA PHE A 128 10.36 0.37 -2.64
C PHE A 128 11.42 -0.27 -3.53
N HIS A 129 12.34 -1.06 -2.97
CA HIS A 129 13.24 -1.84 -3.81
C HIS A 129 13.72 -3.14 -3.22
N ASP A 130 14.19 -4.04 -4.09
CA ASP A 130 14.78 -5.32 -3.70
C ASP A 130 13.83 -6.14 -2.81
N THR A 131 12.55 -6.21 -3.20
CA THR A 131 11.59 -7.10 -2.56
C THR A 131 11.82 -8.51 -3.10
N GLN A 132 11.84 -9.52 -2.23
CA GLN A 132 12.02 -10.91 -2.65
C GLN A 132 10.69 -11.64 -2.76
N GLY A 133 10.49 -12.72 -2.03
CA GLY A 133 9.27 -13.53 -2.03
C GLY A 133 9.55 -14.96 -2.44
N PHE A 134 9.34 -15.89 -1.50
CA PHE A 134 9.42 -17.32 -1.77
C PHE A 134 8.10 -17.84 -2.36
N GLY A 135 8.11 -18.94 -3.13
CA GLY A 135 6.89 -19.61 -3.58
C GLY A 135 5.89 -18.71 -4.34
N LEU A 136 4.79 -18.32 -3.68
CA LEU A 136 3.75 -17.45 -4.25
C LEU A 136 4.25 -16.02 -4.57
N GLY A 137 5.47 -15.66 -4.17
CA GLY A 137 6.12 -14.37 -4.44
C GLY A 137 5.74 -13.31 -3.41
N SER A 138 6.21 -12.08 -3.64
CA SER A 138 5.88 -10.90 -2.82
C SER A 138 5.30 -9.77 -3.65
N ASN A 139 4.78 -8.76 -2.96
CA ASN A 139 4.21 -7.55 -3.54
C ASN A 139 4.78 -6.32 -2.80
N ALA A 140 5.30 -5.29 -3.47
CA ALA A 140 5.74 -4.09 -2.77
C ALA A 140 4.53 -3.38 -2.12
N VAL A 141 3.45 -3.18 -2.87
CA VAL A 141 2.15 -2.72 -2.38
C VAL A 141 1.11 -3.81 -2.64
N TYR A 142 0.67 -4.47 -1.57
CA TYR A 142 -0.34 -5.52 -1.61
C TYR A 142 -1.70 -4.99 -1.14
N LEU A 143 -2.58 -4.71 -2.10
CA LEU A 143 -3.98 -4.34 -1.89
C LEU A 143 -4.82 -5.62 -2.00
N ASP A 144 -4.79 -6.39 -0.92
CA ASP A 144 -5.24 -7.78 -0.91
C ASP A 144 -6.74 -7.92 -0.61
N ASP A 145 -7.30 -9.09 -0.89
CA ASP A 145 -8.63 -9.49 -0.42
C ASP A 145 -9.71 -8.42 -0.54
N CYS A 146 -9.83 -7.90 -1.76
CA CYS A 146 -10.83 -6.92 -2.14
C CYS A 146 -10.75 -5.58 -1.37
N ALA A 147 -9.60 -5.25 -0.75
CA ALA A 147 -9.29 -3.89 -0.31
C ALA A 147 -9.64 -2.91 -1.43
N SER A 148 -10.16 -1.73 -1.08
CA SER A 148 -10.73 -0.81 -2.08
C SER A 148 -10.50 0.64 -1.70
N GLY A 149 -10.42 1.53 -2.69
CA GLY A 149 -10.40 2.99 -2.46
C GLY A 149 -9.08 3.58 -1.94
N SER A 150 -7.96 2.85 -2.05
CA SER A 150 -6.60 3.37 -1.78
C SER A 150 -5.98 4.09 -2.97
N ILE A 151 -5.07 5.03 -2.69
CA ILE A 151 -4.31 5.79 -3.68
C ILE A 151 -2.83 5.39 -3.58
N VAL A 152 -2.26 4.90 -4.68
CA VAL A 152 -0.83 4.62 -4.83
C VAL A 152 -0.25 5.66 -5.79
N TYR A 153 0.40 6.69 -5.25
CA TYR A 153 0.75 7.88 -6.01
C TYR A 153 2.23 8.26 -5.93
N GLY A 154 2.89 8.44 -7.07
CA GLY A 154 4.22 9.06 -7.05
C GLY A 154 5.27 8.27 -6.30
N ASN A 155 5.16 6.93 -6.24
CA ASN A 155 6.16 6.04 -5.64
C ASN A 155 7.16 5.57 -6.71
N VAL A 156 8.34 5.17 -6.26
CA VAL A 156 9.35 4.50 -7.10
C VAL A 156 9.47 3.05 -6.65
N PHE A 157 9.39 2.13 -7.60
CA PHE A 157 9.53 0.68 -7.40
C PHE A 157 10.70 0.18 -8.25
N TYR A 158 11.71 -0.42 -7.61
CA TYR A 158 12.90 -0.93 -8.30
C TYR A 158 13.19 -2.38 -7.94
N ARG A 159 13.30 -3.28 -8.93
CA ARG A 159 13.56 -4.72 -8.70
C ARG A 159 12.60 -5.36 -7.69
N CYS A 160 11.30 -5.07 -7.84
CA CYS A 160 10.26 -5.69 -7.03
C CYS A 160 9.73 -6.95 -7.73
N THR A 161 9.46 -8.04 -6.99
CA THR A 161 8.87 -9.25 -7.56
C THR A 161 7.53 -8.90 -8.20
N ARG A 162 6.57 -8.39 -7.42
CA ARG A 162 5.44 -7.62 -7.95
C ARG A 162 5.47 -6.24 -7.32
N ALA A 163 5.32 -5.17 -8.09
CA ALA A 163 5.32 -3.85 -7.47
C ALA A 163 3.95 -3.54 -6.83
N THR A 164 2.87 -3.43 -7.60
CA THR A 164 1.52 -3.24 -7.04
C THR A 164 0.61 -4.41 -7.39
N PHE A 165 -0.07 -4.97 -6.40
CA PHE A 165 -1.06 -6.02 -6.62
C PHE A 165 -2.44 -5.59 -6.10
N ILE A 166 -3.43 -5.60 -6.99
CA ILE A 166 -4.86 -5.43 -6.67
C ILE A 166 -5.52 -6.81 -6.65
N GLY A 167 -5.76 -7.35 -5.46
CA GLY A 167 -6.41 -8.64 -5.25
C GLY A 167 -7.94 -8.52 -5.18
N GLY A 168 -8.62 -8.33 -6.30
CA GLY A 168 -10.10 -8.25 -6.36
C GLY A 168 -10.69 -6.90 -5.94
N GLY A 169 -9.85 -5.98 -5.50
CA GLY A 169 -10.20 -4.64 -5.04
C GLY A 169 -10.76 -3.71 -6.13
N ARG A 170 -11.51 -2.69 -5.72
CA ARG A 170 -12.12 -1.70 -6.62
C ARG A 170 -11.80 -0.26 -6.23
N ASN A 171 -11.97 0.64 -7.19
CA ASN A 171 -11.89 2.09 -6.99
C ASN A 171 -10.52 2.60 -6.46
N HIS A 172 -9.43 1.88 -6.74
CA HIS A 172 -8.07 2.37 -6.51
C HIS A 172 -7.62 3.37 -7.56
N ARG A 173 -6.65 4.21 -7.17
CA ARG A 173 -5.91 5.08 -8.09
C ARG A 173 -4.43 4.71 -8.03
N ILE A 174 -3.92 4.12 -9.11
CA ILE A 174 -2.50 3.81 -9.27
C ILE A 174 -1.92 4.81 -10.27
N GLU A 175 -1.32 5.87 -9.74
CA GLU A 175 -1.04 7.06 -10.52
C GLU A 175 0.37 7.60 -10.34
N ASN A 176 1.01 8.06 -11.42
CA ASN A 176 2.26 8.80 -11.35
C ASN A 176 3.43 8.03 -10.71
N ASN A 177 3.39 6.70 -10.72
CA ASN A 177 4.46 5.87 -10.15
C ASN A 177 5.52 5.55 -11.21
N ILE A 178 6.73 5.26 -10.75
CA ILE A 178 7.83 4.76 -11.57
C ILE A 178 8.07 3.30 -11.21
N PHE A 179 8.00 2.41 -12.20
CA PHE A 179 8.29 0.99 -12.05
C PHE A 179 9.51 0.64 -12.91
N VAL A 180 10.56 0.14 -12.27
CA VAL A 180 11.80 -0.24 -12.95
C VAL A 180 12.14 -1.67 -12.59
N ARG A 181 12.25 -2.55 -13.59
CA ARG A 181 12.60 -3.97 -13.43
C ARG A 181 11.69 -4.72 -12.44
N CYS A 182 10.38 -4.50 -12.55
CA CYS A 182 9.38 -5.18 -11.72
C CYS A 182 8.63 -6.26 -12.53
N GLU A 183 8.26 -7.39 -11.91
CA GLU A 183 7.79 -8.58 -12.64
C GLU A 183 6.50 -9.25 -12.09
N PRO A 184 5.31 -8.66 -12.32
CA PRO A 184 5.05 -7.39 -13.02
C PRO A 184 5.11 -6.13 -12.15
N ALA A 185 5.12 -4.97 -12.82
CA ALA A 185 4.86 -3.66 -12.25
C ALA A 185 3.45 -3.60 -11.62
N ILE A 186 2.41 -4.04 -12.33
CA ILE A 186 1.05 -4.11 -11.78
C ILE A 186 0.44 -5.48 -12.07
N GLN A 187 -0.09 -6.12 -11.03
CA GLN A 187 -0.94 -7.30 -11.15
C GLN A 187 -2.35 -6.99 -10.65
N ILE A 188 -3.36 -7.56 -11.29
CA ILE A 188 -4.76 -7.46 -10.90
C ILE A 188 -5.40 -8.83 -10.99
N ASP A 189 -6.15 -9.20 -9.95
CA ASP A 189 -7.10 -10.30 -10.00
C ASP A 189 -8.53 -9.86 -9.69
N GLY A 190 -9.47 -10.76 -9.99
CA GLY A 190 -10.88 -10.60 -9.73
C GLY A 190 -11.39 -11.63 -8.74
N ARG A 191 -10.63 -11.93 -7.67
CA ARG A 191 -11.02 -12.97 -6.69
C ARG A 191 -12.39 -12.76 -6.06
N GLY A 192 -12.87 -11.50 -5.98
CA GLY A 192 -14.23 -11.19 -5.55
C GLY A 192 -15.33 -11.76 -6.44
N LEU A 193 -15.00 -12.27 -7.63
CA LEU A 193 -15.90 -12.96 -8.58
C LEU A 193 -15.86 -14.49 -8.45
N ASP A 194 -14.93 -15.06 -7.68
CA ASP A 194 -14.74 -16.50 -7.62
C ASP A 194 -15.91 -17.17 -6.89
N PRO A 195 -16.57 -18.18 -7.49
CA PRO A 195 -17.74 -18.84 -6.90
C PRO A 195 -17.40 -19.83 -5.77
N LYS A 196 -16.12 -20.07 -5.47
CA LYS A 196 -15.73 -20.99 -4.39
C LYS A 196 -16.16 -20.45 -3.03
N PRO A 197 -16.57 -21.32 -2.08
CA PRO A 197 -17.10 -20.92 -0.77
C PRO A 197 -16.22 -19.92 -0.01
N VAL A 198 -14.89 -20.13 0.02
CA VAL A 198 -13.97 -19.25 0.74
C VAL A 198 -14.05 -17.78 0.28
N TRP A 199 -14.23 -17.53 -1.02
CA TRP A 199 -14.33 -16.18 -1.58
C TRP A 199 -15.74 -15.61 -1.41
N GLN A 200 -16.75 -16.46 -1.54
CA GLN A 200 -18.15 -16.08 -1.30
C GLN A 200 -18.39 -15.71 0.17
N GLU A 201 -17.84 -16.46 1.12
CA GLU A 201 -17.89 -16.16 2.56
C GLU A 201 -17.14 -14.87 2.89
N MET A 202 -15.97 -14.65 2.29
CA MET A 202 -15.23 -13.39 2.44
C MET A 202 -16.09 -12.20 2.01
N VAL A 203 -16.64 -12.24 0.79
CA VAL A 203 -17.42 -11.14 0.21
C VAL A 203 -18.75 -10.95 0.94
N HIS A 204 -19.55 -12.01 1.05
CA HIS A 204 -20.96 -11.92 1.44
C HIS A 204 -21.18 -12.01 2.95
N GLU A 205 -20.19 -12.46 3.73
CA GLU A 205 -20.27 -12.46 5.19
C GLU A 205 -19.29 -11.49 5.81
N THR A 206 -17.98 -11.70 5.62
CA THR A 206 -16.96 -10.93 6.36
C THR A 206 -17.00 -9.46 5.97
N MET A 207 -16.84 -9.16 4.68
CA MET A 207 -16.78 -7.79 4.19
C MET A 207 -18.16 -7.10 4.20
N ARG A 208 -19.25 -7.86 4.06
CA ARG A 208 -20.61 -7.36 4.22
C ARG A 208 -20.88 -6.88 5.64
N ARG A 209 -20.45 -7.62 6.67
CA ARG A 209 -20.57 -7.18 8.07
C ARG A 209 -19.81 -5.89 8.33
N SER A 210 -18.59 -5.74 7.78
CA SER A 210 -17.84 -4.48 7.89
C SER A 210 -18.56 -3.30 7.23
N LEU A 211 -19.19 -3.53 6.06
CA LEU A 211 -20.00 -2.53 5.36
C LEU A 211 -21.23 -2.11 6.19
N GLU A 212 -21.97 -3.07 6.73
CA GLU A 212 -23.15 -2.82 7.57
C GLU A 212 -22.79 -2.11 8.89
N ALA A 213 -21.58 -2.34 9.42
CA ALA A 213 -21.12 -1.75 10.68
C ALA A 213 -20.89 -0.23 10.63
N VAL A 214 -20.75 0.36 9.44
CA VAL A 214 -20.49 1.79 9.24
C VAL A 214 -21.65 2.55 8.61
N ASP A 215 -22.73 1.86 8.21
CA ASP A 215 -23.89 2.41 7.49
C ASP A 215 -23.47 3.31 6.32
N HIS A 216 -22.97 2.71 5.23
CA HIS A 216 -22.40 3.43 4.09
C HIS A 216 -23.38 4.35 3.35
N HIS A 217 -24.66 4.29 3.68
CA HIS A 217 -25.69 5.18 3.14
C HIS A 217 -25.81 6.51 3.92
N GLN A 218 -25.29 6.57 5.14
CA GLN A 218 -25.32 7.77 5.98
C GLN A 218 -23.95 8.44 6.07
N PRO A 219 -23.92 9.77 6.33
CA PRO A 219 -22.68 10.44 6.71
C PRO A 219 -22.09 9.80 7.97
N PRO A 220 -20.74 9.69 8.06
CA PRO A 220 -19.78 10.33 7.17
C PRO A 220 -19.44 9.50 5.90
N TYR A 221 -19.81 8.23 5.84
CA TYR A 221 -19.38 7.33 4.75
C TYR A 221 -20.01 7.67 3.41
N SER A 222 -21.30 8.01 3.36
CA SER A 222 -21.96 8.36 2.09
C SER A 222 -21.44 9.65 1.46
N THR A 223 -20.86 10.54 2.27
CA THR A 223 -20.22 11.78 1.82
C THR A 223 -18.75 11.59 1.48
N SER A 224 -18.00 10.84 2.29
CA SER A 224 -16.55 10.66 2.09
C SER A 224 -16.22 9.61 1.02
N TYR A 225 -17.05 8.56 0.90
CA TYR A 225 -16.85 7.43 0.00
C TYR A 225 -18.14 7.09 -0.77
N PRO A 226 -18.64 8.03 -1.60
CA PRO A 226 -19.95 7.91 -2.25
C PRO A 226 -20.06 6.73 -3.24
N ASP A 227 -18.93 6.14 -3.65
CA ASP A 227 -18.86 4.98 -4.53
C ASP A 227 -19.15 3.65 -3.79
N LEU A 228 -19.19 3.63 -2.45
CA LEU A 228 -19.62 2.45 -1.68
C LEU A 228 -21.04 1.99 -2.02
N LYS A 229 -21.92 2.91 -2.44
CA LYS A 229 -23.29 2.58 -2.89
C LYS A 229 -23.32 1.64 -4.12
N GLU A 230 -22.23 1.56 -4.88
CA GLU A 230 -22.15 0.65 -6.02
C GLU A 230 -22.24 -0.82 -5.57
N LEU A 231 -21.82 -1.11 -4.33
CA LEU A 231 -21.87 -2.45 -3.73
C LEU A 231 -23.30 -2.99 -3.59
N ASP A 232 -24.30 -2.11 -3.43
CA ASP A 232 -25.71 -2.51 -3.26
C ASP A 232 -26.20 -3.35 -4.44
N THR A 233 -25.79 -2.98 -5.66
CA THR A 233 -26.20 -3.68 -6.88
C THR A 233 -25.62 -5.09 -6.91
N PHE A 234 -24.37 -5.27 -6.48
CA PHE A 234 -23.73 -6.58 -6.46
C PHE A 234 -24.33 -7.48 -5.37
N TYR A 235 -24.57 -6.94 -4.17
CA TYR A 235 -25.23 -7.69 -3.10
C TYR A 235 -26.68 -8.05 -3.41
N ALA A 236 -27.44 -7.15 -4.06
CA ALA A 236 -28.82 -7.43 -4.46
C ALA A 236 -28.92 -8.57 -5.49
N ASN A 237 -27.95 -8.65 -6.41
CA ASN A 237 -27.92 -9.67 -7.45
C ASN A 237 -27.28 -11.00 -6.98
N GLY A 238 -26.68 -11.02 -5.79
CA GLY A 238 -26.00 -12.21 -5.26
C GLY A 238 -24.81 -12.67 -6.13
N VAL A 239 -24.25 -11.76 -6.91
CA VAL A 239 -23.07 -12.01 -7.74
C VAL A 239 -21.82 -11.55 -7.01
N GLY A 240 -20.68 -12.14 -7.35
CA GLY A 240 -19.39 -11.65 -6.90
C GLY A 240 -19.14 -10.19 -7.32
N VAL A 241 -18.21 -9.53 -6.64
CA VAL A 241 -17.97 -8.09 -6.79
C VAL A 241 -16.70 -7.90 -7.65
N PRO A 242 -16.78 -7.40 -8.91
CA PRO A 242 -15.64 -7.30 -9.83
C PRO A 242 -14.57 -6.27 -9.43
N PRO A 243 -13.31 -6.36 -9.85
CA PRO A 243 -12.28 -5.35 -9.54
C PRO A 243 -12.40 -4.08 -10.40
N GLU A 244 -13.57 -3.45 -10.41
CA GLU A 244 -13.93 -2.34 -11.30
C GLU A 244 -13.62 -0.95 -10.72
N GLY A 245 -13.68 0.08 -11.57
CA GLY A 245 -13.48 1.49 -11.20
C GLY A 245 -12.06 1.89 -10.81
N ASN A 246 -11.14 0.92 -10.80
CA ASN A 246 -9.70 1.12 -10.71
C ASN A 246 -9.20 1.97 -11.90
N LEU A 247 -8.31 2.93 -11.63
CA LEU A 247 -7.63 3.74 -12.65
C LEU A 247 -6.12 3.63 -12.52
N ILE A 248 -5.48 3.25 -13.62
CA ILE A 248 -4.03 3.18 -13.78
C ILE A 248 -3.61 4.22 -14.80
N THR A 249 -2.98 5.31 -14.35
CA THR A 249 -2.65 6.41 -15.24
C THR A 249 -1.36 7.13 -14.90
N ARG A 250 -0.71 7.71 -15.91
CA ARG A 250 0.50 8.51 -15.73
C ARG A 250 1.66 7.77 -15.10
N ASN A 251 1.72 6.44 -15.19
CA ASN A 251 2.85 5.69 -14.65
C ASN A 251 3.93 5.49 -15.71
N ILE A 252 5.16 5.27 -15.25
CA ILE A 252 6.32 4.91 -16.06
C ILE A 252 6.66 3.45 -15.76
N CYS A 253 6.89 2.62 -16.79
CA CYS A 253 7.38 1.25 -16.63
C CYS A 253 8.55 0.99 -17.57
N VAL A 254 9.68 0.56 -17.00
CA VAL A 254 10.92 0.30 -17.75
C VAL A 254 11.53 -1.03 -17.31
N GLY A 255 11.86 -1.88 -18.28
CA GLY A 255 12.71 -3.06 -18.05
C GLY A 255 12.06 -4.19 -17.25
N GLY A 256 10.73 -4.29 -17.23
CA GLY A 256 9.99 -5.39 -16.61
C GLY A 256 8.56 -5.51 -17.15
N GLN A 257 7.79 -6.51 -16.73
CA GLN A 257 6.43 -6.71 -17.23
C GLN A 257 5.46 -5.63 -16.73
N TRP A 258 4.82 -4.89 -17.64
CA TRP A 258 3.93 -3.77 -17.30
C TRP A 258 2.69 -4.15 -16.46
N LEU A 259 1.69 -4.78 -17.08
CA LEU A 259 0.38 -5.02 -16.46
C LEU A 259 -0.09 -6.44 -16.74
N VAL A 260 -0.50 -7.13 -15.68
CA VAL A 260 -1.01 -8.50 -15.73
C VAL A 260 -2.40 -8.56 -15.11
N THR A 261 -3.36 -9.09 -15.85
CA THR A 261 -4.69 -9.46 -15.32
C THR A 261 -4.80 -10.97 -15.25
N ARG A 262 -5.28 -11.50 -14.13
CA ARG A 262 -5.44 -12.94 -13.88
C ARG A 262 -6.72 -13.22 -13.09
N TRP A 263 -7.04 -14.50 -12.93
CA TRP A 263 -8.04 -15.02 -11.99
C TRP A 263 -9.35 -14.19 -11.97
N HIS A 264 -10.23 -14.49 -12.92
CA HIS A 264 -11.52 -13.81 -13.16
C HIS A 264 -11.47 -12.32 -13.54
N ALA A 265 -10.34 -11.61 -13.37
CA ALA A 265 -10.20 -10.27 -13.92
C ALA A 265 -10.01 -10.30 -15.44
N HIS A 266 -10.57 -9.30 -16.12
CA HIS A 266 -10.36 -9.03 -17.54
C HIS A 266 -9.82 -7.60 -17.72
N PRO A 267 -8.94 -7.33 -18.71
CA PRO A 267 -8.41 -5.98 -18.94
C PRO A 267 -9.47 -4.88 -19.06
N SER A 268 -10.66 -5.18 -19.56
CA SER A 268 -11.77 -4.22 -19.69
C SER A 268 -12.38 -3.76 -18.36
N MET A 269 -12.08 -4.43 -17.24
CA MET A 269 -12.58 -4.07 -15.91
C MET A 269 -11.79 -2.90 -15.29
N VAL A 270 -10.65 -2.53 -15.90
CA VAL A 270 -9.72 -1.55 -15.33
C VAL A 270 -9.46 -0.46 -16.35
N ALA A 271 -9.56 0.80 -15.93
CA ALA A 271 -9.22 1.92 -16.79
C ALA A 271 -7.69 2.10 -16.82
N VAL A 272 -7.07 1.94 -17.99
CA VAL A 272 -5.63 2.11 -18.20
C VAL A 272 -5.41 3.17 -19.26
N GLN A 273 -4.78 4.29 -18.90
CA GLN A 273 -4.61 5.42 -19.82
C GLN A 273 -3.38 6.26 -19.53
N ASN A 274 -2.77 6.83 -20.58
CA ASN A 274 -1.66 7.78 -20.48
C ASN A 274 -0.49 7.25 -19.62
N ASN A 275 -0.02 6.03 -19.87
CA ASN A 275 1.17 5.48 -19.20
C ASN A 275 2.34 5.41 -20.20
N PHE A 276 3.56 5.59 -19.72
CA PHE A 276 4.80 5.58 -20.51
C PHE A 276 5.52 4.24 -20.29
N ILE A 277 5.39 3.34 -21.27
CA ILE A 277 5.76 1.93 -21.12
C ILE A 277 6.84 1.55 -22.12
N ASP A 278 7.85 0.81 -21.65
CA ASP A 278 8.92 0.18 -22.45
C ASP A 278 9.67 1.15 -23.37
N GLN A 279 9.80 2.40 -22.92
CA GLN A 279 10.57 3.46 -23.56
C GLN A 279 11.54 4.07 -22.54
N ASP A 280 12.59 4.72 -23.02
CA ASP A 280 13.56 5.39 -22.15
C ASP A 280 12.99 6.74 -21.66
N PRO A 281 12.75 6.91 -20.35
CA PRO A 281 12.27 8.17 -19.79
C PRO A 281 13.42 9.16 -19.53
N GLY A 282 14.69 8.75 -19.68
CA GLY A 282 15.87 9.57 -19.46
C GLY A 282 16.24 9.72 -17.98
N PHE A 283 16.19 8.66 -17.17
CA PHE A 283 16.63 8.71 -15.77
C PHE A 283 18.07 9.26 -15.67
N PHE A 284 18.37 10.05 -14.62
CA PHE A 284 19.73 10.58 -14.43
C PHE A 284 20.77 9.47 -14.24
N ASP A 285 20.49 8.45 -13.41
CA ASP A 285 21.37 7.30 -13.25
C ASP A 285 20.60 6.08 -12.68
N GLU A 286 20.05 5.24 -13.55
CA GLU A 286 19.36 4.01 -13.12
C GLU A 286 20.29 3.06 -12.34
N ALA A 287 21.57 2.97 -12.70
CA ALA A 287 22.52 2.07 -12.07
C ALA A 287 22.87 2.53 -10.64
N GLY A 288 23.00 3.84 -10.44
CA GLY A 288 23.13 4.50 -9.14
C GLY A 288 21.81 4.68 -8.38
N ARG A 289 20.68 4.19 -8.91
CA ARG A 289 19.32 4.32 -8.34
C ARG A 289 18.82 5.77 -8.24
N ASP A 290 19.27 6.63 -9.13
CA ASP A 290 18.76 7.98 -9.32
C ASP A 290 17.70 8.00 -10.43
N PHE A 291 16.45 7.82 -10.00
CA PHE A 291 15.28 7.79 -10.89
C PHE A 291 14.66 9.16 -11.13
N ARG A 292 15.37 10.25 -10.78
CA ARG A 292 14.95 11.60 -11.15
C ARG A 292 15.02 11.77 -12.67
N LEU A 293 14.18 12.65 -13.17
CA LEU A 293 13.97 12.87 -14.59
C LEU A 293 14.36 14.31 -14.98
N PRO A 294 14.95 14.53 -16.16
CA PRO A 294 15.23 15.86 -16.66
C PRO A 294 13.93 16.61 -16.99
N GLU A 295 14.00 17.94 -17.00
CA GLU A 295 12.84 18.81 -17.24
C GLU A 295 12.20 18.58 -18.63
N ASP A 296 12.98 18.16 -19.62
CA ASP A 296 12.56 17.89 -20.99
C ASP A 296 12.25 16.40 -21.26
N SER A 297 12.10 15.59 -20.21
CA SER A 297 11.78 14.16 -20.34
C SER A 297 10.51 13.92 -21.18
N PRO A 298 10.47 12.90 -22.06
CA PRO A 298 9.30 12.58 -22.88
C PRO A 298 8.06 12.22 -22.06
N VAL A 299 8.22 11.84 -20.78
CA VAL A 299 7.10 11.52 -19.89
C VAL A 299 6.24 12.74 -19.54
N ASN A 300 6.69 13.96 -19.87
CA ASN A 300 5.86 15.16 -19.80
C ASN A 300 4.62 15.07 -20.69
N GLU A 301 4.67 14.34 -21.80
CA GLU A 301 3.55 14.17 -22.74
C GLU A 301 2.36 13.44 -22.12
N ILE A 302 2.62 12.52 -21.18
CA ILE A 302 1.57 11.84 -20.41
C ILE A 302 1.10 12.67 -19.21
N GLY A 303 1.72 13.83 -18.95
CA GLY A 303 1.42 14.70 -17.82
C GLY A 303 2.00 14.21 -16.49
N PHE A 304 3.08 13.41 -16.54
CA PHE A 304 3.80 12.94 -15.36
C PHE A 304 4.28 14.12 -14.49
N LYS A 305 4.25 13.94 -13.17
CA LYS A 305 4.72 14.91 -12.18
C LYS A 305 6.01 14.42 -11.52
N PRO A 306 7.06 15.24 -11.41
CA PRO A 306 8.28 14.84 -10.73
C PRO A 306 8.02 14.31 -9.31
N ILE A 307 8.67 13.20 -8.98
CA ILE A 307 8.64 12.63 -7.62
C ILE A 307 9.74 13.34 -6.80
N PRO A 308 9.44 13.84 -5.60
CA PRO A 308 10.42 14.45 -4.69
C PRO A 308 11.34 13.40 -4.06
N PHE A 309 12.13 12.73 -4.90
CA PHE A 309 12.93 11.56 -4.55
C PHE A 309 13.99 11.87 -3.47
N GLU A 310 14.54 13.08 -3.49
CA GLU A 310 15.51 13.58 -2.53
C GLU A 310 14.96 13.75 -1.10
N LYS A 311 13.64 13.65 -0.91
CA LYS A 311 12.98 13.75 0.41
C LYS A 311 12.67 12.39 1.03
N ILE A 312 12.94 11.30 0.33
CA ILE A 312 12.62 9.95 0.76
C ILE A 312 13.66 9.46 1.77
N GLY A 313 13.21 8.77 2.82
CA GLY A 313 14.05 8.18 3.85
C GLY A 313 14.26 9.10 5.06
N LEU A 314 15.30 8.78 5.83
CA LEU A 314 15.65 9.48 7.07
C LEU A 314 16.07 10.93 6.82
N PHE A 315 15.88 11.78 7.82
CA PHE A 315 16.34 13.18 7.80
C PHE A 315 17.02 13.56 9.12
N GLN A 316 17.79 14.65 9.08
CA GLN A 316 18.44 15.19 10.28
C GLN A 316 17.45 16.01 11.09
N ASP A 317 17.39 15.75 12.40
CA ASP A 317 16.66 16.55 13.37
C ASP A 317 17.39 16.59 14.71
N ASP A 318 16.77 17.20 15.72
CA ASP A 318 17.33 17.33 17.06
C ASP A 318 17.74 15.98 17.69
N TYR A 319 17.11 14.88 17.28
CA TYR A 319 17.32 13.53 17.83
C TYR A 319 18.21 12.65 16.94
N ARG A 320 18.18 12.82 15.62
CA ARG A 320 19.00 12.11 14.63
C ARG A 320 19.95 13.11 13.96
N GLN A 321 21.10 13.35 14.59
CA GLN A 321 22.13 14.25 14.05
C GLN A 321 22.96 13.61 12.92
N ASN A 322 22.97 12.27 12.84
CA ASN A 322 23.70 11.53 11.83
C ASN A 322 22.75 10.60 11.08
N ILE A 323 22.68 10.77 9.75
CA ILE A 323 22.08 9.78 8.86
C ILE A 323 23.25 8.94 8.39
N ASN A 324 23.45 7.77 9.00
CA ASN A 324 24.40 6.82 8.46
C ASN A 324 23.89 6.46 7.06
N ALA A 325 24.68 6.74 6.02
CA ALA A 325 24.36 6.21 4.69
C ALA A 325 24.24 4.68 4.82
N PRO A 326 23.20 4.05 4.26
CA PRO A 326 23.10 2.59 4.29
C PRO A 326 24.41 2.03 3.74
N GLN A 327 25.09 1.21 4.55
CA GLN A 327 26.27 0.50 4.08
C GLN A 327 25.80 -0.45 2.99
N THR A 328 26.06 -0.09 1.74
CA THR A 328 25.92 -0.98 0.60
C THR A 328 26.91 -2.12 0.78
N ASN A 329 26.45 -3.27 1.25
CA ASN A 329 27.16 -4.53 1.11
C ASN A 329 26.46 -5.38 0.05
#